data_AF-A0A830B6F9-F1
#
_entry.id   AF-A0A830B6F9-F1
#
_cell.length_a   1.000
_cell.length_b   1.000
_cell.length_c   1.000
_cell.angle_alpha   90.00
_cell.angle_beta   90.00
_cell.angle_gamma   90.00
#
_symmetry.space_group_name_H-M   'P 1'
#
loop_
_entity.id
_entity.type
_entity.pdbx_description
1 polymer ?
#
loop_
_entity_poly.entity_id
_entity_poly.type
_entity_poly.pdbx_seq_one_letter_code
_entity_poly.pdbx_strand_id
1 'polypeptide(L)'
;SGYNSFHAFHIDWPCLSFDILRDSLGLVRTKFPHTAYCVAGTQVEKSSGNLIGIFKISNISGKRRDLVPKNKNEDVTDMYSDSSDSDEDDEEDGAGSSPVLQLRKVSHEGGVNRIRAMRQNPHICASWSKTGLVLVWDLSYHLKALEESEAEAGHGGSTVFNQAPIVKFTGHKDEGYAIDWSPLVAGRLVSGDCKNCIHLWEPASDSSWNIDPYPFIGHTTSVFVLQWRPTEPFVFASCSVDGNIAIWDIRVGKSHAVSIKAHKADVNVITWNSLASCMLASGSDDGTFSIRDLRLLKEGDAVVAHFDYHKHPITSIEWSPHEASTLAVTSSGNLLTAWDLSLERDEEEEAKFKAKTKEQVNAPSDLPPQLLFVHQGQKDLKELHWHSQIPGK
;
A
#
# COMPACT_ATOMS: atom_id res chain seq x y z
N SER A 1 -2.92 22.97 -9.14
CA SER A 1 -2.29 21.69 -8.73
C SER A 1 -3.39 20.74 -8.31
N GLY A 2 -3.34 19.47 -8.73
CA GLY A 2 -4.26 18.42 -8.29
C GLY A 2 -3.88 17.74 -6.97
N TYR A 3 -2.81 18.20 -6.31
CA TYR A 3 -2.27 17.62 -5.07
C TYR A 3 -2.21 18.67 -3.96
N ASN A 4 -2.59 18.28 -2.74
CA ASN A 4 -2.38 19.09 -1.53
C ASN A 4 -0.95 18.98 -1.01
N SER A 5 -0.29 17.86 -1.25
CA SER A 5 1.12 17.59 -0.99
C SER A 5 1.61 16.61 -2.05
N PHE A 6 2.75 16.88 -2.67
CA PHE A 6 3.41 15.99 -3.62
C PHE A 6 4.91 16.17 -3.48
N HIS A 7 5.60 15.08 -3.10
CA HIS A 7 7.03 15.06 -2.86
C HIS A 7 7.62 13.84 -3.56
N ALA A 8 8.72 14.04 -4.29
CA ALA A 8 9.42 12.99 -5.01
C ALA A 8 10.84 12.86 -4.46
N PHE A 9 11.22 11.65 -4.06
CA PHE A 9 12.53 11.34 -3.51
C PHE A 9 13.23 10.32 -4.43
N HIS A 10 14.54 10.48 -4.58
CA HIS A 10 15.37 9.55 -5.34
C HIS A 10 16.24 8.76 -4.36
N ILE A 11 16.37 7.47 -4.63
CA ILE A 11 17.20 6.51 -3.88
C ILE A 11 18.21 5.88 -4.85
N ASP A 12 19.35 5.43 -4.33
CA ASP A 12 20.50 5.00 -5.15
C ASP A 12 20.18 3.83 -6.11
N TRP A 13 19.18 3.01 -5.77
CA TRP A 13 18.79 1.81 -6.50
C TRP A 13 17.27 1.61 -6.46
N PRO A 14 16.66 1.00 -7.48
CA PRO A 14 15.22 0.72 -7.49
C PRO A 14 14.84 -0.27 -6.37
N CYS A 15 13.64 -0.07 -5.83
CA CYS A 15 13.01 -0.99 -4.90
C CYS A 15 11.82 -1.66 -5.58
N LEU A 16 11.72 -3.00 -5.50
CA LEU A 16 10.50 -3.70 -5.89
C LEU A 16 9.40 -3.54 -4.84
N SER A 17 9.77 -3.28 -3.59
CA SER A 17 8.83 -3.22 -2.49
C SER A 17 9.28 -2.26 -1.39
N PHE A 18 8.28 -1.63 -0.78
CA PHE A 18 8.41 -0.86 0.45
C PHE A 18 7.24 -1.18 1.39
N ASP A 19 7.27 -0.65 2.61
CA ASP A 19 6.15 -0.71 3.54
C ASP A 19 6.18 0.53 4.46
N ILE A 20 5.01 0.99 4.90
CA ILE A 20 4.87 2.17 5.76
C ILE A 20 4.89 1.71 7.23
N LEU A 21 5.88 2.18 7.97
CA LEU A 21 6.05 1.83 9.38
C LEU A 21 5.10 2.68 10.23
N ARG A 22 4.39 2.03 11.16
CA ARG A 22 3.55 2.75 12.11
C ARG A 22 4.41 3.43 13.18
N ASP A 23 4.06 4.66 13.51
CA ASP A 23 4.77 5.49 14.47
C ASP A 23 3.94 5.83 15.71
N SER A 24 4.58 6.41 16.73
CA SER A 24 3.96 6.89 17.96
C SER A 24 3.47 8.35 17.91
N LEU A 25 3.52 9.01 16.75
CA LEU A 25 3.23 10.45 16.59
C LEU A 25 1.73 10.78 16.56
N GLY A 26 0.86 9.76 16.56
CA GLY A 26 -0.59 9.89 16.63
C GLY A 26 -1.31 8.99 15.63
N LEU A 27 -2.49 8.50 16.01
CA LEU A 27 -3.25 7.53 15.20
C LEU A 27 -3.91 8.13 13.95
N VAL A 28 -4.26 9.43 13.99
CA VAL A 28 -4.87 10.16 12.87
C VAL A 28 -4.27 11.57 12.83
N ARG A 29 -3.38 11.82 11.88
CA ARG A 29 -2.63 13.07 11.72
C ARG A 29 -3.11 13.80 10.47
N THR A 30 -3.79 14.94 10.65
CA THR A 30 -4.40 15.74 9.56
C THR A 30 -3.77 17.11 9.34
N LYS A 31 -2.91 17.56 10.26
CA LYS A 31 -2.24 18.87 10.19
C LYS A 31 -0.77 18.70 9.81
N PHE A 32 -0.32 19.47 8.83
CA PHE A 32 1.09 19.61 8.47
C PHE A 32 1.88 20.37 9.56
N PRO A 33 3.21 20.18 9.65
CA PRO A 33 4.00 19.22 8.88
C PRO A 33 3.77 17.77 9.33
N HIS A 34 3.98 16.82 8.42
CA HIS A 34 3.97 15.40 8.75
C HIS A 34 5.39 14.82 8.80
N THR A 35 5.57 13.81 9.66
CA THR A 35 6.67 12.86 9.56
C THR A 35 6.09 11.51 9.13
N ALA A 36 6.84 10.72 8.36
CA ALA A 36 6.50 9.36 7.98
C ALA A 36 7.75 8.48 8.04
N TYR A 37 7.55 7.20 8.37
CA TYR A 37 8.61 6.20 8.40
C TYR A 37 8.28 5.10 7.39
N CYS A 38 9.27 4.63 6.64
CA CYS A 38 9.10 3.50 5.75
C CYS A 38 10.34 2.62 5.72
N VAL A 39 10.16 1.38 5.29
CA VAL A 39 11.22 0.43 4.99
C VAL A 39 11.12 0.04 3.51
N ALA A 40 12.25 -0.05 2.80
CA ALA A 40 12.25 -0.52 1.41
C ALA A 40 13.47 -1.40 1.13
N GLY A 41 13.32 -2.31 0.18
CA GLY A 41 14.39 -3.24 -0.20
C GLY A 41 14.86 -3.03 -1.63
N THR A 42 16.18 -2.92 -1.82
CA THR A 42 16.76 -2.66 -3.15
C THR A 42 16.90 -3.93 -4.01
N GLN A 43 16.98 -3.73 -5.32
CA GLN A 43 17.24 -4.79 -6.30
C GLN A 43 18.45 -4.45 -7.19
N VAL A 44 19.65 -4.67 -6.65
CA VAL A 44 20.95 -4.53 -7.33
C VAL A 44 21.35 -5.87 -7.95
N GLU A 45 21.79 -5.84 -9.21
CA GLU A 45 22.19 -7.04 -9.99
C GLU A 45 23.21 -7.92 -9.26
N LYS A 46 24.22 -7.29 -8.64
CA LYS A 46 25.20 -7.99 -7.82
C LYS A 46 24.58 -8.29 -6.46
N SER A 47 24.37 -9.57 -6.14
CA SER A 47 23.69 -10.03 -4.92
C SER A 47 24.20 -9.38 -3.62
N SER A 48 25.50 -9.09 -3.52
CA SER A 48 26.14 -8.46 -2.36
C SER A 48 25.99 -6.94 -2.26
N GLY A 49 25.30 -6.29 -3.20
CA GLY A 49 25.02 -4.84 -3.20
C GLY A 49 23.61 -4.49 -2.72
N ASN A 50 22.82 -5.48 -2.33
CA ASN A 50 21.43 -5.29 -1.93
C ASN A 50 21.32 -4.84 -0.48
N LEU A 51 20.30 -4.02 -0.22
CA LEU A 51 20.14 -3.28 1.04
C LEU A 51 18.67 -3.26 1.46
N ILE A 52 18.44 -3.26 2.78
CA ILE A 52 17.23 -2.72 3.38
C ILE A 52 17.50 -1.26 3.74
N GLY A 53 16.75 -0.33 3.16
CA GLY A 53 16.71 1.07 3.57
C GLY A 53 15.63 1.29 4.62
N ILE A 54 16.01 1.91 5.75
CA ILE A 54 15.08 2.41 6.77
C ILE A 54 15.07 3.93 6.66
N PHE A 55 13.89 4.50 6.42
CA PHE A 55 13.73 5.91 6.09
C PHE A 55 12.88 6.63 7.15
N LYS A 56 13.26 7.87 7.44
CA LYS A 56 12.44 8.87 8.14
C LYS A 56 12.32 10.06 7.21
N ILE A 57 11.10 10.35 6.77
CA ILE A 57 10.76 11.54 5.99
C ILE A 57 10.13 12.51 6.97
N SER A 58 10.86 13.53 7.41
CA SER A 58 10.35 14.57 8.31
C SER A 58 9.97 15.82 7.54
N ASN A 59 9.14 16.65 8.17
CA ASN A 59 8.77 17.96 7.67
C ASN A 59 8.12 17.94 6.25
N ILE A 60 7.27 16.94 6.01
CA ILE A 60 6.41 16.87 4.84
C ILE A 60 5.40 18.02 4.94
N SER A 61 5.52 19.00 4.06
CA SER A 61 4.62 20.16 3.96
C SER A 61 3.51 19.94 2.92
N GLY A 62 2.47 20.77 2.99
CA GLY A 62 1.34 20.75 2.08
C GLY A 62 0.29 21.80 2.46
N LYS A 63 -0.75 21.94 1.64
CA LYS A 63 -1.82 22.93 1.86
C LYS A 63 -2.63 22.62 3.13
N ARG A 64 -2.75 23.62 4.01
CA ARG A 64 -3.57 23.57 5.23
C ARG A 64 -5.02 23.27 4.85
N ARG A 65 -5.61 22.22 5.44
CA ARG A 65 -7.03 21.85 5.27
C ARG A 65 -7.85 22.37 6.44
N ASP A 66 -8.78 23.27 6.15
CA ASP A 66 -9.88 23.60 7.06
C ASP A 66 -11.03 22.61 6.84
N LEU A 67 -11.57 22.06 7.93
CA LEU A 67 -12.59 20.99 7.91
C LEU A 67 -14.00 21.48 7.53
N VAL A 68 -14.20 22.78 7.40
CA VAL A 68 -15.49 23.43 7.16
C VAL A 68 -15.27 24.56 6.15
N PRO A 69 -16.01 24.63 5.03
CA PRO A 69 -16.03 25.82 4.20
C PRO A 69 -16.50 26.99 5.06
N LYS A 70 -15.72 28.07 5.16
CA LYS A 70 -16.20 29.31 5.80
C LYS A 70 -17.45 29.76 5.03
N ASN A 71 -18.62 29.68 5.67
CA ASN A 71 -19.88 30.23 5.13
C ASN A 71 -19.73 31.75 4.99
N LYS A 72 -19.25 32.22 3.84
CA LYS A 72 -19.48 33.59 3.40
C LYS A 72 -20.96 33.69 2.98
N ASN A 73 -21.82 33.99 3.95
CA ASN A 73 -23.15 34.62 3.78
C ASN A 73 -23.85 34.78 5.14
N GLU A 74 -23.72 35.96 5.75
CA GLU A 74 -24.78 36.60 6.56
C GLU A 74 -24.86 38.09 6.18
N ASP A 75 -26.07 38.65 6.17
CA ASP A 75 -26.49 39.88 5.46
C ASP A 75 -27.21 40.83 6.45
N VAL A 76 -27.21 42.17 6.36
CA VAL A 76 -26.85 43.13 5.29
C VAL A 76 -26.22 44.40 5.96
N THR A 77 -25.99 45.48 5.22
CA THR A 77 -25.72 46.90 5.64
C THR A 77 -24.32 47.18 6.21
N ASP A 78 -23.51 48.09 5.66
CA ASP A 78 -23.86 49.47 5.28
C ASP A 78 -23.13 50.03 4.04
N MET A 79 -23.61 51.18 3.56
CA MET A 79 -23.16 51.87 2.35
C MET A 79 -22.17 53.00 2.70
N TYR A 80 -21.11 53.17 1.89
CA TYR A 80 -20.06 54.21 1.94
C TYR A 80 -18.95 54.09 3.02
N SER A 81 -17.78 53.59 2.60
CA SER A 81 -16.49 54.25 2.91
C SER A 81 -15.41 53.79 1.93
N ASP A 82 -14.75 54.74 1.26
CA ASP A 82 -13.42 54.51 0.68
C ASP A 82 -12.44 54.18 1.81
N SER A 83 -11.73 53.07 1.74
CA SER A 83 -10.39 52.93 2.32
C SER A 83 -9.67 51.67 1.82
N SER A 84 -8.58 51.87 1.08
CA SER A 84 -7.48 50.93 0.84
C SER A 84 -7.82 49.44 0.64
N ASP A 85 -7.78 49.00 -0.63
CA ASP A 85 -7.29 47.66 -0.95
C ASP A 85 -5.84 47.53 -0.46
N SER A 86 -5.68 47.12 0.79
CA SER A 86 -4.52 46.34 1.19
C SER A 86 -4.88 44.88 0.96
N ASP A 87 -4.42 44.34 -0.16
CA ASP A 87 -4.21 42.91 -0.32
C ASP A 87 -3.16 42.47 0.70
N GLU A 88 -3.58 42.36 1.97
CA GLU A 88 -2.92 41.49 2.93
C GLU A 88 -3.30 40.07 2.51
N ASP A 89 -2.57 39.60 1.49
CA ASP A 89 -2.27 38.20 1.33
C ASP A 89 -1.77 37.71 2.70
N ASP A 90 -2.66 37.04 3.44
CA ASP A 90 -2.31 36.14 4.55
C ASP A 90 -1.54 34.93 3.98
N GLU A 91 -0.43 35.21 3.30
CA GLU A 91 0.78 34.40 3.37
C GLU A 91 1.27 34.43 4.84
N GLU A 92 0.50 33.76 5.72
CA GLU A 92 1.09 32.79 6.66
C GLU A 92 1.75 31.70 5.81
N ASP A 93 2.80 32.10 5.09
CA ASP A 93 3.94 31.30 4.69
C ASP A 93 4.65 30.92 6.00
N GLY A 94 3.95 30.12 6.80
CA GLY A 94 4.49 29.43 7.94
C GLY A 94 5.61 28.58 7.39
N ALA A 95 6.85 29.07 7.56
CA ALA A 95 8.05 28.67 6.87
C ALA A 95 8.37 27.18 7.06
N GLY A 96 7.61 26.35 6.34
CA GLY A 96 7.80 24.92 6.24
C GLY A 96 9.06 24.72 5.45
N SER A 97 10.13 24.32 6.14
CA SER A 97 11.39 23.93 5.52
C SER A 97 11.15 22.88 4.41
N SER A 98 12.16 22.60 3.60
CA SER A 98 12.08 21.45 2.69
C SER A 98 11.85 20.14 3.48
N PRO A 99 11.15 19.15 2.90
CA PRO A 99 11.06 17.83 3.50
C PRO A 99 12.46 17.21 3.59
N VAL A 100 12.77 16.57 4.71
CA VAL A 100 14.09 15.98 4.95
C VAL A 100 13.98 14.46 4.92
N LEU A 101 14.73 13.84 4.01
CA LEU A 101 14.87 12.38 3.91
C LEU A 101 16.11 11.94 4.69
N GLN A 102 15.92 11.25 5.81
CA GLN A 102 16.97 10.57 6.55
C GLN A 102 16.91 9.07 6.25
N LEU A 103 18.07 8.43 6.07
CA LEU A 103 18.19 7.04 5.61
C LEU A 103 19.30 6.30 6.35
N ARG A 104 18.99 5.07 6.81
CA ARG A 104 19.96 4.07 7.28
C ARG A 104 19.89 2.82 6.40
N LYS A 105 21.05 2.22 6.10
CA LYS A 105 21.18 1.11 5.13
C LYS A 105 21.67 -0.16 5.84
N VAL A 106 20.94 -1.26 5.75
CA VAL A 106 21.34 -2.59 6.26
C VAL A 106 21.67 -3.50 5.09
N SER A 107 22.76 -4.26 5.18
CA SER A 107 23.18 -5.24 4.17
C SER A 107 22.17 -6.39 4.04
N HIS A 108 21.79 -6.76 2.81
CA HIS A 108 20.82 -7.82 2.54
C HIS A 108 21.38 -8.89 1.58
N GLU A 109 21.09 -10.15 1.88
CA GLU A 109 21.56 -11.30 1.10
C GLU A 109 20.69 -11.52 -0.15
N GLY A 110 21.05 -10.90 -1.27
CA GLY A 110 20.31 -10.98 -2.54
C GLY A 110 19.27 -9.88 -2.70
N GLY A 111 18.64 -9.80 -3.87
CA GLY A 111 17.60 -8.79 -4.15
C GLY A 111 16.37 -8.96 -3.24
N VAL A 112 15.83 -7.85 -2.73
CA VAL A 112 14.62 -7.88 -1.91
C VAL A 112 13.39 -7.88 -2.83
N ASN A 113 12.70 -9.02 -2.90
CA ASN A 113 11.52 -9.18 -3.74
C ASN A 113 10.26 -8.59 -3.09
N ARG A 114 10.13 -8.73 -1.77
CA ARG A 114 9.11 -8.05 -0.96
C ARG A 114 9.64 -7.78 0.44
N ILE A 115 9.20 -6.70 1.07
CA ILE A 115 9.44 -6.42 2.49
C ILE A 115 8.14 -6.00 3.18
N ARG A 116 7.91 -6.48 4.40
CA ARG A 116 6.72 -6.16 5.21
C ARG A 116 7.07 -6.00 6.68
N ALA A 117 6.54 -4.95 7.29
CA ALA A 117 6.67 -4.68 8.71
C ALA A 117 5.53 -5.32 9.50
N MET A 118 5.81 -5.81 10.71
CA MET A 118 4.79 -6.34 11.59
C MET A 118 3.94 -5.20 12.15
N ARG A 119 2.62 -5.22 11.90
CA ARG A 119 1.69 -4.14 12.29
C ARG A 119 1.70 -3.82 13.79
N GLN A 120 1.95 -4.82 14.63
CA GLN A 120 1.99 -4.71 16.09
C GLN A 120 3.36 -4.21 16.59
N ASN A 121 4.46 -4.62 15.94
CA ASN A 121 5.84 -4.25 16.27
C ASN A 121 6.57 -3.78 15.00
N PRO A 122 6.40 -2.53 14.55
CA PRO A 122 6.88 -2.06 13.23
C PRO A 122 8.41 -2.13 13.02
N HIS A 123 9.19 -2.32 14.08
CA HIS A 123 10.62 -2.58 13.99
C HIS A 123 10.96 -4.00 13.53
N ILE A 124 10.04 -4.97 13.68
CA ILE A 124 10.20 -6.32 13.15
C ILE A 124 9.73 -6.35 11.70
N CYS A 125 10.66 -6.57 10.78
CA CYS A 125 10.38 -6.66 9.35
C CYS A 125 10.72 -8.05 8.82
N ALA A 126 9.91 -8.59 7.93
CA ALA A 126 10.25 -9.78 7.14
C ALA A 126 10.56 -9.37 5.70
N SER A 127 11.66 -9.89 5.14
CA SER A 127 11.99 -9.76 3.73
C SER A 127 11.96 -11.11 3.03
N TRP A 128 11.46 -11.10 1.79
CA TRP A 128 11.64 -12.19 0.86
C TRP A 128 12.83 -11.89 -0.06
N SER A 129 13.80 -12.80 -0.12
CA SER A 129 14.97 -12.67 -0.99
C SER A 129 14.87 -13.49 -2.28
N LYS A 130 15.42 -12.93 -3.36
CA LYS A 130 15.73 -13.60 -4.62
C LYS A 130 16.62 -14.84 -4.47
N THR A 131 17.31 -15.02 -3.33
CA THR A 131 18.08 -16.24 -3.04
C THR A 131 17.24 -17.42 -2.52
N GLY A 132 15.90 -17.32 -2.53
CA GLY A 132 15.00 -18.36 -2.00
C GLY A 132 14.93 -18.36 -0.47
N LEU A 133 15.27 -17.22 0.15
CA LEU A 133 15.33 -17.06 1.61
C LEU A 133 14.20 -16.15 2.10
N VAL A 134 13.63 -16.52 3.24
CA VAL A 134 12.79 -15.60 4.04
C VAL A 134 13.57 -15.23 5.29
N LEU A 135 13.75 -13.92 5.49
CA LEU A 135 14.60 -13.36 6.54
C LEU A 135 13.76 -12.45 7.44
N VAL A 136 13.91 -12.58 8.77
CA VAL A 136 13.26 -11.70 9.75
C VAL A 136 14.29 -10.83 10.45
N TRP A 137 14.01 -9.53 10.58
CA TRP A 137 14.94 -8.49 11.00
C TRP A 137 14.36 -7.70 12.17
N ASP A 138 15.19 -7.37 13.16
CA ASP A 138 14.88 -6.34 14.16
C ASP A 138 15.62 -5.05 13.77
N LEU A 139 14.86 -4.04 13.34
CA LEU A 139 15.38 -2.74 12.90
C LEU A 139 15.24 -1.66 14.00
N SER A 140 14.92 -2.04 15.25
CA SER A 140 14.67 -1.14 16.38
C SER A 140 15.81 -0.16 16.63
N TYR A 141 17.06 -0.64 16.63
CA TYR A 141 18.26 0.18 16.76
C TYR A 141 18.36 1.26 15.66
N HIS A 142 17.96 0.94 14.42
CA HIS A 142 18.02 1.87 13.31
C HIS A 142 16.88 2.90 13.33
N LEU A 143 15.68 2.49 13.74
CA LEU A 143 14.55 3.40 13.93
C LEU A 143 14.81 4.39 15.06
N LYS A 144 15.24 3.90 16.23
CA LYS A 144 15.61 4.75 17.37
C LYS A 144 16.71 5.76 17.00
N ALA A 145 17.73 5.33 16.25
CA ALA A 145 18.78 6.24 15.80
C ALA A 145 18.32 7.25 14.73
N LEU A 146 17.23 6.99 14.01
CA LEU A 146 16.56 7.98 13.15
C LEU A 146 15.70 8.94 13.96
N GLU A 147 15.05 8.48 15.04
CA GLU A 147 14.32 9.35 15.97
C GLU A 147 15.26 10.33 16.67
N GLU A 148 16.35 9.83 17.27
CA GLU A 148 17.35 10.63 17.99
C GLU A 148 18.16 11.57 17.09
N SER A 149 18.35 11.24 15.81
CA SER A 149 19.00 12.14 14.85
C SER A 149 18.01 13.17 14.31
N GLU A 150 17.86 14.28 15.03
CA GLU A 150 17.19 15.48 14.51
C GLU A 150 18.12 16.38 13.67
N ALA A 151 19.44 16.13 13.68
CA ALA A 151 20.45 17.09 13.23
C ALA A 151 21.31 16.69 12.01
N GLU A 152 21.38 15.42 11.61
CA GLU A 152 22.11 15.02 10.38
C GLU A 152 21.23 15.18 9.13
N ALA A 153 20.92 16.44 8.81
CA ALA A 153 20.25 16.84 7.58
C ALA A 153 21.27 16.97 6.43
N GLY A 154 21.44 15.90 5.66
CA GLY A 154 22.18 15.94 4.40
C GLY A 154 22.92 14.65 4.07
N HIS A 155 22.52 14.01 2.98
CA HIS A 155 23.07 12.75 2.42
C HIS A 155 22.82 11.53 3.32
N GLY A 156 21.95 10.63 2.84
CA GLY A 156 21.64 9.37 3.54
C GLY A 156 22.91 8.59 3.88
N GLY A 157 23.00 8.09 5.11
CA GLY A 157 24.24 7.65 5.72
C GLY A 157 25.05 6.72 4.81
N SER A 158 26.30 7.11 4.52
CA SER A 158 27.22 6.32 3.68
C SER A 158 27.49 4.93 4.27
N THR A 159 27.41 4.81 5.59
CA THR A 159 27.60 3.57 6.34
C THR A 159 26.48 2.56 6.07
N VAL A 160 26.84 1.43 5.45
CA VAL A 160 26.02 0.22 5.41
C VAL A 160 26.29 -0.63 6.64
N PHE A 161 25.25 -0.99 7.39
CA PHE A 161 25.33 -1.82 8.58
C PHE A 161 25.25 -3.30 8.20
N ASN A 162 26.26 -4.08 8.59
CA ASN A 162 26.26 -5.54 8.45
C ASN A 162 25.60 -6.19 9.68
N GLN A 163 24.28 -6.08 9.74
CA GLN A 163 23.46 -6.78 10.74
C GLN A 163 23.06 -8.17 10.21
N ALA A 164 23.00 -9.17 11.10
CA ALA A 164 22.43 -10.47 10.78
C ALA A 164 20.91 -10.49 11.02
N PRO A 165 20.12 -11.21 10.20
CA PRO A 165 18.70 -11.44 10.48
C PRO A 165 18.53 -12.30 11.74
N ILE A 166 17.43 -12.11 12.47
CA ILE A 166 17.05 -12.90 13.65
C ILE A 166 16.76 -14.36 13.23
N VAL A 167 16.06 -14.53 12.10
CA VAL A 167 15.70 -15.82 11.53
C VAL A 167 16.03 -15.83 10.05
N LYS A 168 16.60 -16.93 9.58
CA LYS A 168 16.83 -17.26 8.17
C LYS A 168 16.17 -18.60 7.86
N PHE A 169 15.16 -18.59 7.00
CA PHE A 169 14.46 -19.79 6.55
C PHE A 169 14.85 -20.17 5.13
N THR A 170 15.12 -21.46 4.93
CA THR A 170 15.62 -22.07 3.69
C THR A 170 14.72 -23.23 3.21
N GLY A 171 13.48 -23.33 3.68
CA GLY A 171 12.59 -24.46 3.37
C GLY A 171 11.77 -24.32 2.09
N HIS A 172 11.74 -23.12 1.48
CA HIS A 172 11.11 -22.88 0.19
C HIS A 172 11.88 -23.55 -0.95
N LYS A 173 11.17 -23.87 -2.04
CA LYS A 173 11.73 -24.62 -3.18
C LYS A 173 12.35 -23.73 -4.25
N ASP A 174 12.09 -22.43 -4.19
CA ASP A 174 12.44 -21.43 -5.20
C ASP A 174 12.38 -20.02 -4.58
N GLU A 175 12.69 -18.98 -5.37
CA GLU A 175 12.34 -17.61 -5.00
C GLU A 175 10.82 -17.38 -5.01
N GLY A 176 10.40 -16.16 -4.67
CA GLY A 176 9.00 -15.84 -4.42
C GLY A 176 8.80 -14.36 -4.12
N TYR A 177 7.56 -14.00 -3.82
CA TYR A 177 7.13 -12.63 -3.55
C TYR A 177 6.10 -12.56 -2.42
N ALA A 178 5.33 -13.62 -2.20
CA ALA A 178 4.22 -13.61 -1.26
C ALA A 178 4.70 -13.69 0.19
N ILE A 179 4.43 -12.65 0.97
CA ILE A 179 4.71 -12.62 2.42
C ILE A 179 3.74 -11.65 3.10
N ASP A 180 3.14 -12.06 4.22
CA ASP A 180 2.24 -11.20 5.01
C ASP A 180 2.17 -11.56 6.50
N TRP A 181 2.14 -10.52 7.33
CA TRP A 181 2.01 -10.61 8.80
C TRP A 181 0.53 -10.60 9.21
N SER A 182 0.14 -11.45 10.15
CA SER A 182 -1.22 -11.43 10.66
C SER A 182 -1.52 -10.11 11.37
N PRO A 183 -2.57 -9.37 10.99
CA PRO A 183 -2.94 -8.13 11.67
C PRO A 183 -3.56 -8.38 13.05
N LEU A 184 -3.87 -9.64 13.40
CA LEU A 184 -4.56 -10.04 14.63
C LEU A 184 -3.69 -10.85 15.59
N VAL A 185 -2.68 -11.59 15.09
CA VAL A 185 -1.76 -12.38 15.94
C VAL A 185 -0.34 -11.88 15.72
N ALA A 186 0.19 -11.16 16.71
CA ALA A 186 1.57 -10.65 16.66
C ALA A 186 2.56 -11.81 16.42
N GLY A 187 3.50 -11.62 15.48
CA GLY A 187 4.47 -12.64 15.12
C GLY A 187 3.95 -13.76 14.19
N ARG A 188 2.66 -13.88 13.91
CA ARG A 188 2.19 -14.87 12.91
C ARG A 188 2.44 -14.35 11.49
N LEU A 189 3.03 -15.19 10.64
CA LEU A 189 3.44 -14.84 9.26
C LEU A 189 3.10 -15.99 8.30
N VAL A 190 2.76 -15.66 7.06
CA VAL A 190 2.76 -16.63 5.94
C VAL A 190 3.74 -16.18 4.87
N SER A 191 4.36 -17.15 4.20
CA SER A 191 5.36 -16.93 3.15
C SER A 191 5.12 -17.93 2.01
N GLY A 192 5.12 -17.48 0.74
CA GLY A 192 4.79 -18.30 -0.45
C GLY A 192 5.74 -18.12 -1.63
N ASP A 193 6.13 -19.23 -2.27
CA ASP A 193 7.11 -19.28 -3.35
C ASP A 193 6.54 -19.48 -4.78
N CYS A 194 7.43 -19.35 -5.76
CA CYS A 194 7.17 -19.58 -7.19
C CYS A 194 6.91 -21.07 -7.54
N LYS A 195 6.95 -21.98 -6.56
CA LYS A 195 6.71 -23.42 -6.68
C LYS A 195 5.59 -23.87 -5.75
N ASN A 196 4.53 -23.05 -5.67
CA ASN A 196 3.24 -23.27 -5.02
C ASN A 196 3.24 -23.61 -3.52
N CYS A 197 4.37 -23.48 -2.82
CA CYS A 197 4.48 -23.85 -1.41
C CYS A 197 4.30 -22.62 -0.53
N ILE A 198 3.30 -22.67 0.36
CA ILE A 198 3.05 -21.64 1.37
C ILE A 198 3.42 -22.20 2.75
N HIS A 199 4.35 -21.57 3.45
CA HIS A 199 4.73 -21.92 4.82
C HIS A 199 4.06 -20.99 5.84
N LEU A 200 3.65 -21.56 6.97
CA LEU A 200 3.11 -20.85 8.13
C LEU A 200 4.18 -20.75 9.21
N TRP A 201 4.24 -19.58 9.82
CA TRP A 201 5.16 -19.23 10.89
C TRP A 201 4.32 -18.82 12.10
N GLU A 202 4.44 -19.54 13.20
CA GLU A 202 3.81 -19.20 14.48
C GLU A 202 4.87 -18.63 15.43
N PRO A 203 4.54 -17.60 16.23
CA PRO A 203 5.44 -17.08 17.25
C PRO A 203 5.72 -18.15 18.32
N ALA A 204 6.99 -18.33 18.67
CA ALA A 204 7.43 -19.23 19.74
C ALA A 204 7.91 -18.45 20.98
N SER A 205 8.55 -17.30 20.77
CA SER A 205 8.88 -16.29 21.76
C SER A 205 9.00 -14.91 21.08
N ASP A 206 9.29 -13.85 21.83
CA ASP A 206 9.41 -12.46 21.35
C ASP A 206 10.34 -12.26 20.14
N SER A 207 11.21 -13.22 19.83
CA SER A 207 12.14 -13.18 18.70
C SER A 207 12.44 -14.57 18.12
N SER A 208 11.53 -15.53 18.25
CA SER A 208 11.69 -16.85 17.62
C SER A 208 10.37 -17.39 17.06
N TRP A 209 10.48 -18.21 16.02
CA TRP A 209 9.36 -18.69 15.22
C TRP A 209 9.40 -20.21 15.06
N ASN A 210 8.25 -20.85 15.28
CA ASN A 210 7.99 -22.21 14.84
C ASN A 210 7.50 -22.16 13.39
N ILE A 211 8.35 -22.59 12.45
CA ILE A 211 8.03 -22.62 11.03
C ILE A 211 7.57 -24.04 10.69
N ASP A 212 6.38 -24.18 10.12
CA ASP A 212 5.87 -25.50 9.76
C ASP A 212 6.66 -26.08 8.56
N PRO A 213 7.32 -27.25 8.69
CA PRO A 213 8.07 -27.84 7.59
C PRO A 213 7.16 -28.37 6.46
N TYR A 214 5.85 -28.53 6.70
CA TYR A 214 4.89 -28.99 5.72
C TYR A 214 4.08 -27.80 5.16
N PRO A 215 4.34 -27.39 3.90
CA PRO A 215 3.64 -26.27 3.30
C PRO A 215 2.16 -26.60 3.05
N PHE A 216 1.35 -25.55 2.98
CA PHE A 216 0.04 -25.60 2.33
C PHE A 216 0.29 -25.69 0.82
N ILE A 217 -0.44 -26.59 0.15
CA ILE A 217 -0.35 -26.83 -1.29
C ILE A 217 -1.78 -26.88 -1.84
N GLY A 218 -2.04 -26.17 -2.94
CA GLY A 218 -3.38 -26.09 -3.53
C GLY A 218 -3.48 -25.22 -4.78
N HIS A 219 -2.58 -24.24 -4.95
CA HIS A 219 -2.35 -23.61 -6.26
C HIS A 219 -1.56 -24.55 -7.18
N THR A 220 -1.73 -24.42 -8.49
CA THR A 220 -1.01 -25.26 -9.47
C THR A 220 0.35 -24.69 -9.88
N THR A 221 0.65 -23.44 -9.50
CA THR A 221 1.85 -22.68 -9.90
C THR A 221 2.15 -21.56 -8.88
N SER A 222 3.05 -20.63 -9.22
CA SER A 222 3.56 -19.54 -8.38
C SER A 222 2.50 -18.79 -7.58
N VAL A 223 2.80 -18.47 -6.32
CA VAL A 223 1.97 -17.63 -5.43
C VAL A 223 2.55 -16.23 -5.38
N PHE A 224 1.80 -15.21 -5.83
CA PHE A 224 2.29 -13.82 -5.92
C PHE A 224 1.98 -12.98 -4.68
N VAL A 225 0.79 -13.13 -4.10
CA VAL A 225 0.38 -12.43 -2.87
C VAL A 225 -0.27 -13.43 -1.91
N LEU A 226 0.01 -13.21 -0.64
CA LEU A 226 -0.68 -13.76 0.52
C LEU A 226 -1.23 -12.58 1.31
N GLN A 227 -2.41 -12.73 1.91
CA GLN A 227 -2.91 -11.74 2.84
C GLN A 227 -3.83 -12.34 3.90
N TRP A 228 -3.47 -12.17 5.17
CA TRP A 228 -4.31 -12.52 6.30
C TRP A 228 -5.61 -11.71 6.30
N ARG A 229 -6.71 -12.36 6.68
CA ARG A 229 -8.01 -11.69 6.77
C ARG A 229 -7.98 -10.73 7.97
N PRO A 230 -8.39 -9.45 7.81
CA PRO A 230 -8.29 -8.45 8.87
C PRO A 230 -9.18 -8.71 10.09
N THR A 231 -10.16 -9.62 9.98
CA THR A 231 -11.16 -9.93 11.01
C THR A 231 -11.13 -11.38 11.52
N GLU A 232 -10.38 -12.29 10.90
CA GLU A 232 -10.29 -13.70 11.31
C GLU A 232 -8.84 -14.14 11.46
N PRO A 233 -8.35 -14.48 12.67
CA PRO A 233 -6.93 -14.71 12.90
C PRO A 233 -6.38 -16.02 12.30
N PHE A 234 -7.26 -16.90 11.80
CA PHE A 234 -6.93 -18.21 11.24
C PHE A 234 -7.10 -18.30 9.72
N VAL A 235 -7.62 -17.23 9.09
CA VAL A 235 -7.97 -17.22 7.66
C VAL A 235 -7.04 -16.29 6.88
N PHE A 236 -6.51 -16.77 5.76
CA PHE A 236 -5.77 -15.95 4.80
C PHE A 236 -6.23 -16.24 3.37
N ALA A 237 -5.97 -15.30 2.47
CA ALA A 237 -6.15 -15.45 1.04
C ALA A 237 -4.78 -15.54 0.34
N SER A 238 -4.74 -16.20 -0.82
CA SER A 238 -3.61 -16.16 -1.75
C SER A 238 -4.08 -15.99 -3.18
N CYS A 239 -3.19 -15.51 -4.04
CA CYS A 239 -3.43 -15.39 -5.48
C CYS A 239 -2.22 -15.91 -6.30
N SER A 240 -2.49 -16.34 -7.54
CA SER A 240 -1.53 -17.12 -8.32
C SER A 240 -1.63 -16.88 -9.83
N VAL A 241 -0.56 -17.25 -10.53
CA VAL A 241 -0.46 -17.43 -11.99
C VAL A 241 -1.55 -18.35 -12.56
N ASP A 242 -2.15 -19.24 -11.76
CA ASP A 242 -3.31 -20.06 -12.22
C ASP A 242 -4.61 -19.26 -12.44
N GLY A 243 -4.59 -17.96 -12.15
CA GLY A 243 -5.72 -17.05 -12.26
C GLY A 243 -6.80 -17.27 -11.19
N ASN A 244 -6.50 -18.04 -10.13
CA ASN A 244 -7.38 -18.26 -9.00
C ASN A 244 -6.95 -17.44 -7.77
N ILE A 245 -7.94 -17.23 -6.90
CA ILE A 245 -7.77 -16.82 -5.52
C ILE A 245 -8.17 -18.00 -4.64
N ALA A 246 -7.31 -18.38 -3.70
CA ALA A 246 -7.60 -19.42 -2.73
C ALA A 246 -7.78 -18.82 -1.32
N ILE A 247 -8.80 -19.29 -0.60
CA ILE A 247 -9.05 -18.94 0.80
C ILE A 247 -8.67 -20.15 1.67
N TRP A 248 -7.86 -19.92 2.69
CA TRP A 248 -7.28 -20.95 3.55
C TRP A 248 -7.72 -20.73 4.99
N ASP A 249 -7.95 -21.83 5.72
CA ASP A 249 -8.16 -21.81 7.16
C ASP A 249 -7.18 -22.77 7.80
N ILE A 250 -6.24 -22.25 8.60
CA ILE A 250 -5.15 -23.05 9.17
C ILE A 250 -5.63 -24.13 10.16
N ARG A 251 -6.90 -24.09 10.56
CA ARG A 251 -7.56 -25.09 11.42
C ARG A 251 -8.11 -26.29 10.64
N VAL A 252 -8.37 -26.13 9.35
CA VAL A 252 -9.10 -27.10 8.51
C VAL A 252 -8.14 -28.05 7.77
N GLY A 253 -6.86 -27.68 7.64
CA GLY A 253 -5.81 -28.53 7.09
C GLY A 253 -4.82 -27.77 6.22
N LYS A 254 -4.16 -28.48 5.30
CA LYS A 254 -3.13 -27.93 4.40
C LYS A 254 -3.62 -27.65 2.97
N SER A 255 -4.92 -27.74 2.76
CA SER A 255 -5.61 -27.44 1.49
C SER A 255 -6.47 -26.19 1.63
N HIS A 256 -6.81 -25.55 0.51
CA HIS A 256 -7.70 -24.39 0.54
C HIS A 256 -9.12 -24.80 0.95
N ALA A 257 -9.80 -23.94 1.71
CA ALA A 257 -11.21 -24.11 2.06
C ALA A 257 -12.12 -23.70 0.89
N VAL A 258 -11.69 -22.73 0.08
CA VAL A 258 -12.36 -22.30 -1.15
C VAL A 258 -11.30 -21.95 -2.20
N SER A 259 -11.56 -22.29 -3.47
CA SER A 259 -10.82 -21.74 -4.62
C SER A 259 -11.80 -21.04 -5.57
N ILE A 260 -11.41 -19.87 -6.06
CA ILE A 260 -12.25 -18.97 -6.87
C ILE A 260 -11.49 -18.66 -8.15
N LYS A 261 -12.04 -19.00 -9.32
CA LYS A 261 -11.48 -18.56 -10.61
C LYS A 261 -11.76 -17.08 -10.77
N ALA A 262 -10.78 -16.25 -10.39
CA ALA A 262 -10.96 -14.81 -10.25
C ALA A 262 -10.77 -14.07 -11.58
N HIS A 263 -9.80 -14.49 -12.39
CA HIS A 263 -9.43 -13.88 -13.67
C HIS A 263 -9.08 -14.94 -14.71
N LYS A 264 -9.05 -14.54 -15.99
CA LYS A 264 -8.64 -15.43 -17.10
C LYS A 264 -7.11 -15.56 -17.17
N ALA A 265 -6.41 -14.44 -17.01
CA ALA A 265 -4.97 -14.36 -16.82
C ALA A 265 -4.56 -14.50 -15.33
N ASP A 266 -3.26 -14.36 -15.07
CA ASP A 266 -2.62 -14.40 -13.76
C ASP A 266 -3.21 -13.37 -12.79
N VAL A 267 -3.42 -13.76 -11.54
CA VAL A 267 -3.79 -12.80 -10.48
C VAL A 267 -2.53 -12.30 -9.81
N ASN A 268 -2.08 -11.11 -10.21
CA ASN A 268 -0.86 -10.50 -9.71
C ASN A 268 -0.98 -10.03 -8.26
N VAL A 269 -2.15 -9.52 -7.87
CA VAL A 269 -2.36 -8.88 -6.56
C VAL A 269 -3.77 -9.07 -6.00
N ILE A 270 -3.90 -9.12 -4.67
CA ILE A 270 -5.17 -9.13 -3.93
C ILE A 270 -5.09 -8.22 -2.70
N THR A 271 -6.25 -7.70 -2.27
CA THR A 271 -6.36 -6.88 -1.06
C THR A 271 -7.74 -6.99 -0.40
N TRP A 272 -7.76 -7.31 0.90
CA TRP A 272 -8.94 -7.32 1.77
C TRP A 272 -9.35 -5.91 2.13
N ASN A 273 -10.66 -5.64 2.08
CA ASN A 273 -11.18 -4.40 2.64
C ASN A 273 -11.19 -4.48 4.17
N SER A 274 -10.39 -3.67 4.86
CA SER A 274 -10.28 -3.70 6.32
C SER A 274 -11.54 -3.23 7.05
N LEU A 275 -12.38 -2.43 6.38
CA LEU A 275 -13.61 -1.86 6.92
C LEU A 275 -14.84 -2.69 6.54
N ALA A 276 -14.87 -3.24 5.32
CA ALA A 276 -15.88 -4.15 4.82
C ALA A 276 -15.32 -5.56 4.57
N SER A 277 -14.91 -6.26 5.64
CA SER A 277 -14.13 -7.53 5.61
C SER A 277 -14.73 -8.76 4.90
N CYS A 278 -15.84 -8.60 4.19
CA CYS A 278 -16.37 -9.56 3.23
C CYS A 278 -15.88 -9.30 1.79
N MET A 279 -15.43 -8.09 1.48
CA MET A 279 -14.94 -7.67 0.18
C MET A 279 -13.44 -7.95 0.02
N LEU A 280 -13.09 -8.56 -1.11
CA LEU A 280 -11.74 -8.78 -1.58
C LEU A 280 -11.59 -8.17 -2.98
N ALA A 281 -10.61 -7.29 -3.17
CA ALA A 281 -10.24 -6.79 -4.49
C ALA A 281 -9.06 -7.58 -5.05
N SER A 282 -8.96 -7.64 -6.38
CA SER A 282 -7.95 -8.44 -7.10
C SER A 282 -7.58 -7.79 -8.43
N GLY A 283 -6.28 -7.74 -8.74
CA GLY A 283 -5.73 -7.21 -9.99
C GLY A 283 -5.09 -8.30 -10.84
N SER A 284 -5.26 -8.18 -12.15
CA SER A 284 -4.88 -9.18 -13.16
C SER A 284 -3.75 -8.69 -14.07
N ASP A 285 -3.02 -9.63 -14.68
CA ASP A 285 -2.02 -9.33 -15.71
C ASP A 285 -2.64 -8.81 -17.02
N ASP A 286 -3.92 -9.13 -17.27
CA ASP A 286 -4.69 -8.56 -18.39
C ASP A 286 -5.07 -7.06 -18.21
N GLY A 287 -4.69 -6.44 -17.08
CA GLY A 287 -4.98 -5.04 -16.75
C GLY A 287 -6.35 -4.82 -16.11
N THR A 288 -7.20 -5.84 -16.02
CA THR A 288 -8.47 -5.72 -15.30
C THR A 288 -8.28 -5.84 -13.78
N PHE A 289 -9.24 -5.30 -13.03
CA PHE A 289 -9.38 -5.61 -11.60
C PHE A 289 -10.84 -5.89 -11.24
N SER A 290 -11.06 -6.69 -10.21
CA SER A 290 -12.40 -7.05 -9.73
C SER A 290 -12.51 -7.03 -8.21
N ILE A 291 -13.70 -6.67 -7.72
CA ILE A 291 -14.09 -6.73 -6.31
C ILE A 291 -15.11 -7.84 -6.14
N ARG A 292 -14.92 -8.67 -5.12
CA ARG A 292 -15.76 -9.85 -4.83
C ARG A 292 -16.23 -9.84 -3.38
N ASP A 293 -17.49 -10.15 -3.14
CA ASP A 293 -18.05 -10.36 -1.80
C ASP A 293 -18.11 -11.86 -1.50
N LEU A 294 -17.30 -12.31 -0.54
CA LEU A 294 -17.19 -13.73 -0.23
C LEU A 294 -18.45 -14.34 0.40
N ARG A 295 -19.44 -13.54 0.82
CA ARG A 295 -20.74 -14.03 1.28
C ARG A 295 -21.56 -14.63 0.13
N LEU A 296 -21.41 -14.09 -1.08
CA LEU A 296 -22.16 -14.46 -2.28
C LEU A 296 -21.61 -15.72 -2.99
N LEU A 297 -20.48 -16.29 -2.53
CA LEU A 297 -19.86 -17.48 -3.11
C LEU A 297 -20.79 -18.70 -3.23
N LYS A 298 -21.84 -18.80 -2.40
CA LYS A 298 -22.83 -19.88 -2.46
C LYS A 298 -23.88 -19.68 -3.54
N GLU A 299 -24.03 -18.47 -4.05
CA GLU A 299 -25.10 -18.06 -4.98
C GLU A 299 -24.62 -18.02 -6.44
N GLY A 300 -23.33 -18.28 -6.67
CA GLY A 300 -22.74 -18.46 -8.00
C GLY A 300 -21.64 -17.44 -8.26
N ASP A 301 -22.02 -16.23 -8.67
CA ASP A 301 -21.05 -15.16 -8.91
C ASP A 301 -20.91 -14.26 -7.67
N ALA A 302 -19.66 -14.16 -7.19
CA ALA A 302 -19.30 -13.30 -6.08
C ALA A 302 -18.84 -11.90 -6.53
N VAL A 303 -18.75 -11.61 -7.84
CA VAL A 303 -18.34 -10.29 -8.36
C VAL A 303 -19.35 -9.22 -7.98
N VAL A 304 -18.86 -8.18 -7.30
CA VAL A 304 -19.59 -6.93 -7.03
C VAL A 304 -19.30 -5.91 -8.13
N ALA A 305 -18.05 -5.83 -8.58
CA ALA A 305 -17.63 -4.93 -9.65
C ALA A 305 -16.42 -5.49 -10.42
N HIS A 306 -16.32 -5.17 -11.70
CA HIS A 306 -15.20 -5.51 -12.58
C HIS A 306 -14.89 -4.31 -13.48
N PHE A 307 -13.61 -3.97 -13.61
CA PHE A 307 -13.15 -2.76 -14.29
C PHE A 307 -12.08 -3.11 -15.33
N ASP A 308 -12.34 -2.77 -16.59
CA ASP A 308 -11.42 -2.86 -17.74
C ASP A 308 -10.97 -1.46 -18.16
N TYR A 309 -10.21 -0.79 -17.29
CA TYR A 309 -9.68 0.56 -17.53
C TYR A 309 -8.19 0.55 -17.87
N HIS A 310 -7.36 -0.12 -17.07
CA HIS A 310 -5.93 -0.23 -17.35
C HIS A 310 -5.68 -1.21 -18.49
N LYS A 311 -4.78 -0.86 -19.41
CA LYS A 311 -4.46 -1.67 -20.61
C LYS A 311 -3.09 -2.38 -20.50
N HIS A 312 -2.57 -2.47 -19.28
CA HIS A 312 -1.30 -3.08 -18.91
C HIS A 312 -1.43 -3.73 -17.52
N PRO A 313 -0.64 -4.77 -17.20
CA PRO A 313 -0.71 -5.51 -15.93
C PRO A 313 -0.88 -4.64 -14.69
N ILE A 314 -1.82 -5.03 -13.82
CA ILE A 314 -1.98 -4.44 -12.49
C ILE A 314 -0.80 -4.86 -11.62
N THR A 315 -0.10 -3.89 -11.04
CA THR A 315 1.11 -4.12 -10.21
C THR A 315 0.81 -4.01 -8.72
N SER A 316 -0.18 -3.19 -8.33
CA SER A 316 -0.58 -3.03 -6.94
C SER A 316 -2.04 -2.59 -6.83
N ILE A 317 -2.70 -2.98 -5.75
CA ILE A 317 -4.08 -2.64 -5.43
C ILE A 317 -4.23 -2.60 -3.90
N GLU A 318 -4.80 -1.52 -3.36
CA GLU A 318 -5.03 -1.39 -1.92
C GLU A 318 -6.30 -0.58 -1.62
N TRP A 319 -7.14 -1.11 -0.73
CA TRP A 319 -8.25 -0.37 -0.13
C TRP A 319 -7.73 0.74 0.77
N SER A 320 -8.45 1.86 0.82
CA SER A 320 -8.22 2.90 1.81
C SER A 320 -8.46 2.33 3.23
N PRO A 321 -7.51 2.46 4.16
CA PRO A 321 -7.72 2.06 5.56
C PRO A 321 -8.69 3.02 6.29
N HIS A 322 -9.08 4.12 5.65
CA HIS A 322 -9.94 5.17 6.20
C HIS A 322 -11.36 5.17 5.60
N GLU A 323 -11.59 4.52 4.46
CA GLU A 323 -12.85 4.56 3.72
C GLU A 323 -13.18 3.22 3.07
N ALA A 324 -14.37 2.69 3.34
CA ALA A 324 -14.75 1.36 2.88
C ALA A 324 -15.05 1.28 1.37
N SER A 325 -15.35 2.39 0.70
CA SER A 325 -15.63 2.43 -0.75
C SER A 325 -14.41 2.78 -1.60
N THR A 326 -13.33 3.30 -1.00
CA THR A 326 -12.19 3.85 -1.74
C THR A 326 -11.06 2.84 -1.91
N LEU A 327 -10.50 2.72 -3.12
CA LEU A 327 -9.29 1.94 -3.38
C LEU A 327 -8.35 2.66 -4.35
N ALA A 328 -7.07 2.30 -4.31
CA ALA A 328 -6.07 2.71 -5.29
C ALA A 328 -5.55 1.50 -6.08
N VAL A 329 -5.21 1.72 -7.35
CA VAL A 329 -4.71 0.70 -8.29
C VAL A 329 -3.55 1.29 -9.10
N THR A 330 -2.41 0.60 -9.16
CA THR A 330 -1.31 0.91 -10.09
C THR A 330 -1.20 -0.12 -11.19
N SER A 331 -0.77 0.33 -12.36
CA SER A 331 -0.46 -0.50 -13.52
C SER A 331 0.97 -0.25 -14.00
N SER A 332 1.58 -1.28 -14.59
CA SER A 332 2.85 -1.17 -15.33
C SER A 332 2.76 -0.21 -16.54
N GLY A 333 1.54 0.17 -16.94
CA GLY A 333 1.26 1.26 -17.88
C GLY A 333 1.58 2.68 -17.37
N ASN A 334 2.25 2.83 -16.23
CA ASN A 334 2.64 4.12 -15.63
C ASN A 334 1.45 4.98 -15.14
N LEU A 335 0.35 4.32 -14.77
CA LEU A 335 -0.84 4.94 -14.18
C LEU A 335 -1.03 4.49 -12.75
N LEU A 336 -1.28 5.44 -11.85
CA LEU A 336 -1.91 5.19 -10.55
C LEU A 336 -3.30 5.82 -10.61
N THR A 337 -4.31 5.08 -10.15
CA THR A 337 -5.72 5.50 -10.16
C THR A 337 -6.32 5.33 -8.78
N ALA A 338 -7.16 6.28 -8.37
CA ALA A 338 -7.99 6.14 -7.18
C ALA A 338 -9.47 6.02 -7.60
N TRP A 339 -10.21 5.17 -6.90
CA TRP A 339 -11.58 4.80 -7.22
C TRP A 339 -12.44 4.91 -5.97
N ASP A 340 -13.66 5.41 -6.09
CA ASP A 340 -14.68 5.40 -5.04
C ASP A 340 -15.93 4.66 -5.55
N LEU A 341 -16.19 3.50 -4.95
CA LEU A 341 -17.30 2.63 -5.31
C LEU A 341 -18.67 3.12 -4.82
N SER A 342 -18.72 4.20 -4.03
CA SER A 342 -19.98 4.85 -3.65
C SER A 342 -20.50 5.81 -4.73
N LEU A 343 -19.69 6.12 -5.75
CA LEU A 343 -20.07 6.98 -6.86
C LEU A 343 -20.83 6.18 -7.92
N GLU A 344 -22.07 6.61 -8.16
CA GLU A 344 -22.91 6.18 -9.27
C GLU A 344 -23.07 7.32 -10.28
N ARG A 345 -23.50 6.99 -11.50
CA ARG A 345 -23.68 7.98 -12.57
C ARG A 345 -25.04 8.66 -12.44
N ASP A 346 -25.04 9.95 -12.10
CA ASP A 346 -26.25 10.78 -12.10
C ASP A 346 -26.39 11.51 -13.45
N GLU A 347 -27.29 11.01 -14.30
CA GLU A 347 -27.56 11.59 -15.62
C GLU A 347 -28.23 12.98 -15.53
N GLU A 348 -28.97 13.28 -14.46
CA GLU A 348 -29.60 14.59 -14.28
C GLU A 348 -28.59 15.65 -13.87
N GLU A 349 -27.68 15.35 -12.92
CA GLU A 349 -26.59 16.25 -12.56
C GLU A 349 -25.59 16.43 -13.71
N GLU A 350 -25.29 15.38 -14.49
CA GLU A 350 -24.54 15.54 -15.75
C GLU A 350 -25.24 16.52 -16.71
N ALA A 351 -26.55 16.41 -16.88
CA ALA A 351 -27.33 17.30 -17.75
C ALA A 351 -27.37 18.74 -17.23
N LYS A 352 -27.58 18.94 -15.91
CA LYS A 352 -27.55 20.25 -15.25
C LYS A 352 -26.16 20.89 -15.34
N PHE A 353 -25.08 20.12 -15.19
CA PHE A 353 -23.71 20.61 -15.36
C PHE A 353 -23.42 21.03 -16.80
N LYS A 354 -23.73 20.16 -17.78
CA LYS A 354 -23.61 20.49 -19.23
C LYS A 354 -24.40 21.75 -19.60
N ALA A 355 -25.59 21.94 -19.03
CA ALA A 355 -26.43 23.13 -19.23
C ALA A 355 -25.85 24.40 -18.58
N LYS A 356 -25.19 24.30 -17.43
CA LYS A 356 -24.56 25.44 -16.72
C LYS A 356 -23.24 25.87 -17.37
N THR A 357 -22.37 24.93 -17.73
CA THR A 357 -20.96 25.25 -18.05
C THR A 357 -20.76 25.82 -19.45
N LYS A 358 -21.67 25.55 -20.41
CA LYS A 358 -21.58 25.94 -21.85
C LYS A 358 -20.35 25.49 -22.63
N GLU A 359 -19.30 25.02 -21.96
CA GLU A 359 -18.21 24.29 -22.58
C GLU A 359 -18.67 22.91 -23.05
N GLN A 360 -18.25 22.53 -24.25
CA GLN A 360 -18.19 21.13 -24.63
C GLN A 360 -17.05 20.46 -23.85
N VAL A 361 -17.29 20.21 -22.56
CA VAL A 361 -16.46 19.28 -21.79
C VAL A 361 -16.71 17.90 -22.41
N ASN A 362 -15.86 17.54 -23.38
CA ASN A 362 -15.76 16.21 -23.95
C ASN A 362 -15.15 15.27 -22.89
N ALA A 363 -15.82 15.13 -21.75
CA ALA A 363 -15.59 14.03 -20.83
C ALA A 363 -15.75 12.74 -21.65
N PRO A 364 -14.70 11.90 -21.77
CA PRO A 364 -14.81 10.68 -22.55
C PRO A 364 -15.95 9.83 -21.98
N SER A 365 -16.89 9.42 -22.84
CA SER A 365 -18.05 8.60 -22.44
C SER A 365 -17.69 7.19 -21.97
N ASP A 366 -16.40 6.90 -21.87
CA ASP A 366 -15.76 5.62 -21.56
C ASP A 366 -15.01 5.67 -20.20
N LEU A 367 -15.06 6.80 -19.48
CA LEU A 367 -14.57 6.90 -18.11
C LEU A 367 -15.62 6.35 -17.13
N PRO A 368 -15.30 5.33 -16.29
CA PRO A 368 -16.23 4.87 -15.28
C PRO A 368 -16.47 5.96 -14.21
N PRO A 369 -17.71 6.15 -13.73
CA PRO A 369 -18.03 7.19 -12.75
C PRO A 369 -17.34 7.00 -11.40
N GLN A 370 -16.89 5.78 -11.09
CA GLN A 370 -16.12 5.49 -9.88
C GLN A 370 -14.67 6.01 -9.93
N LEU A 371 -14.15 6.44 -11.09
CA LEU A 371 -12.77 6.92 -11.21
C LEU A 371 -12.62 8.33 -10.60
N LEU A 372 -12.08 8.39 -9.39
CA LEU A 372 -11.90 9.62 -8.62
C LEU A 372 -10.68 10.44 -9.08
N PHE A 373 -9.55 9.76 -9.37
CA PHE A 373 -8.28 10.43 -9.62
C PHE A 373 -7.34 9.59 -10.49
N VAL A 374 -6.52 10.27 -11.31
CA VAL A 374 -5.44 9.66 -12.09
C VAL A 374 -4.13 10.41 -11.82
N HIS A 375 -3.17 9.72 -11.20
CA HIS A 375 -1.79 10.18 -11.10
C HIS A 375 -0.99 9.69 -12.31
N GLN A 376 -0.23 10.61 -12.90
CA GLN A 376 0.64 10.39 -14.05
C GLN A 376 2.00 11.06 -13.81
N GLY A 377 3.03 10.56 -14.48
CA GLY A 377 4.38 11.16 -14.49
C GLY A 377 5.46 10.28 -13.86
N GLN A 378 5.09 9.39 -12.94
CA GLN A 378 5.98 8.34 -12.44
C GLN A 378 6.09 7.19 -13.46
N LYS A 379 7.27 6.58 -13.57
CA LYS A 379 7.53 5.42 -14.43
C LYS A 379 7.74 4.15 -13.61
N ASP A 380 7.35 3.01 -14.18
CA ASP A 380 7.56 1.66 -13.65
C ASP A 380 7.03 1.46 -12.21
N LEU A 381 5.75 1.79 -12.00
CA LEU A 381 5.06 1.68 -10.72
C LEU A 381 4.98 0.21 -10.24
N LYS A 382 5.76 -0.14 -9.21
CA LYS A 382 5.78 -1.50 -8.62
C LYS A 382 4.76 -1.72 -7.51
N GLU A 383 4.66 -0.77 -6.58
CA GLU A 383 3.89 -0.90 -5.35
C GLU A 383 3.30 0.45 -4.93
N LEU A 384 2.14 0.44 -4.29
CA LEU A 384 1.50 1.60 -3.67
C LEU A 384 1.14 1.25 -2.21
N HIS A 385 1.14 2.24 -1.33
CA HIS A 385 0.69 2.09 0.06
C HIS A 385 -0.09 3.31 0.56
N TRP A 386 -1.24 3.08 1.18
CA TRP A 386 -1.99 4.10 1.93
C TRP A 386 -1.38 4.32 3.31
N HIS A 387 -1.22 5.58 3.73
CA HIS A 387 -0.70 5.88 5.06
C HIS A 387 -1.76 5.66 6.14
N SER A 388 -1.65 4.58 6.91
CA SER A 388 -2.65 4.18 7.93
C SER A 388 -2.88 5.21 9.06
N GLN A 389 -1.96 6.17 9.25
CA GLN A 389 -2.06 7.23 10.26
C GLN A 389 -2.22 8.67 9.69
N ILE A 390 -2.23 8.84 8.36
CA ILE A 390 -2.38 10.14 7.70
C ILE A 390 -3.49 9.97 6.64
N PRO A 391 -4.75 10.36 6.93
CA PRO A 391 -5.85 10.21 5.97
C PRO A 391 -5.76 11.24 4.83
N GLY A 392 -6.22 10.84 3.65
CA GLY A 392 -6.12 11.64 2.42
C GLY A 392 -7.21 12.70 2.21
N LYS A 393 -8.26 12.76 3.05
CA LYS A 393 -9.46 13.60 2.86
C LYS A 393 -9.27 15.07 3.22
#